data_AF-A0A6P8H7X3-F1
#
_entry.id   AF-A0A6P8H7X3-F1
#
_cell.length_a   1.000
_cell.length_b   1.000
_cell.length_c   1.000
_cell.angle_alpha   90.00
_cell.angle_beta   90.00
_cell.angle_gamma   90.00
#
_symmetry.space_group_name_H-M   'P 1'
#
loop_
_entity.id
_entity.type
_entity.pdbx_description
1 polymer ?
#
loop_
_entity_poly.entity_id
_entity_poly.type
_entity_poly.pdbx_seq_one_letter_code
_entity_poly.pdbx_strand_id
1 'polypeptide(L)'
;MESGSKVKLPNIREAEGGGRGDGREKFQAKNWKNFSKKELQKLSQLERSKYLAYESAPKDCVEAMSAARKRLKELKKEKKMREQPKPMEEVVEEDKHTKLIGQLKAAEARNRLRLMRLRYNNNRASEVNHLISCQPTALKAVRLQSLVPPYTEKIHIRDLLGKNERGRINALLEDETGLETSRILS
;
A
#
# COMPACT_ATOMS: atom_id res chain seq x y z
N MET A 1 26.14 4.21 -36.43
CA MET A 1 27.00 3.52 -35.44
C MET A 1 26.09 3.02 -34.33
N GLU A 2 25.54 1.83 -34.51
CA GLU A 2 24.61 1.20 -33.58
C GLU A 2 25.38 0.52 -32.44
N SER A 3 25.22 1.00 -31.22
CA SER A 3 25.73 0.35 -30.01
C SER A 3 24.58 -0.39 -29.32
N GLY A 4 24.24 -1.56 -29.85
CA GLY A 4 23.30 -2.48 -29.20
C GLY A 4 23.95 -3.17 -28.01
N SER A 5 23.49 -2.87 -26.80
CA SER A 5 23.90 -3.54 -25.56
C SER A 5 23.52 -5.02 -25.57
N LYS A 6 24.49 -5.93 -25.68
CA LYS A 6 24.31 -7.38 -25.46
C LYS A 6 24.20 -7.68 -23.96
N VAL A 7 23.05 -7.42 -23.36
CA VAL A 7 22.71 -7.98 -22.04
C VAL A 7 21.53 -8.91 -22.21
N LYS A 8 21.79 -10.22 -22.09
CA LYS A 8 20.75 -11.26 -22.16
C LYS A 8 20.13 -11.38 -20.76
N LEU A 9 18.96 -10.77 -20.57
CA LEU A 9 18.19 -10.92 -19.33
C LEU A 9 17.69 -12.36 -19.20
N PRO A 10 17.73 -12.96 -18.00
CA PRO A 10 17.18 -14.30 -17.77
C PRO A 10 15.65 -14.28 -17.92
N ASN A 11 15.12 -15.31 -18.57
CA ASN A 11 13.71 -15.47 -18.87
C ASN A 11 12.94 -15.82 -17.58
N ILE A 12 12.37 -14.82 -16.91
CA ILE A 12 11.47 -15.03 -15.78
C ILE A 12 10.16 -15.56 -16.36
N ARG A 13 9.93 -16.88 -16.23
CA ARG A 13 8.61 -17.45 -16.52
C ARG A 13 7.60 -16.72 -15.64
N GLU A 14 6.68 -16.00 -16.28
CA GLU A 14 5.53 -15.43 -15.61
C GLU A 14 4.78 -16.58 -14.90
N ALA A 15 4.64 -16.47 -13.58
CA ALA A 15 3.92 -17.45 -12.81
C ALA A 15 2.44 -17.37 -13.20
N GLU A 16 2.01 -18.35 -14.00
CA GLU A 16 0.61 -18.54 -14.34
C GLU A 16 -0.25 -18.63 -13.07
N GLY A 17 -1.32 -17.83 -13.07
CA GLY A 17 -2.62 -18.16 -12.50
C GLY A 17 -2.64 -18.62 -11.04
N GLY A 18 -2.95 -17.69 -10.14
CA GLY A 18 -3.40 -17.96 -8.78
C GLY A 18 -4.74 -18.71 -8.73
N GLY A 19 -4.71 -20.00 -9.07
CA GLY A 19 -5.78 -20.94 -8.78
C GLY A 19 -5.84 -21.20 -7.28
N ARG A 20 -7.05 -21.07 -6.70
CA ARG A 20 -7.36 -21.38 -5.30
C ARG A 20 -7.17 -22.88 -5.03
N GLY A 21 -5.92 -23.31 -4.90
CA GLY A 21 -5.51 -24.66 -4.50
C GLY A 21 -5.21 -24.71 -3.01
N ASP A 22 -5.60 -25.81 -2.39
CA ASP A 22 -5.35 -26.17 -0.99
C ASP A 22 -3.94 -25.76 -0.53
N GLY A 23 -3.87 -24.98 0.56
CA GLY A 23 -2.70 -24.24 1.02
C GLY A 23 -1.57 -25.10 1.56
N ARG A 24 -0.93 -25.88 0.68
CA ARG A 24 0.42 -26.41 0.89
C ARG A 24 1.35 -25.63 -0.03
N GLU A 25 2.16 -24.76 0.55
CA GLU A 25 3.28 -24.16 -0.18
C GLU A 25 4.08 -25.29 -0.83
N LYS A 26 4.31 -25.18 -2.16
CA LYS A 26 4.96 -26.24 -2.96
C LYS A 26 6.39 -26.53 -2.51
N PHE A 27 6.99 -25.61 -1.73
CA PHE A 27 8.32 -25.74 -1.17
C PHE A 27 8.23 -26.02 0.33
N GLN A 28 8.79 -27.14 0.77
CA GLN A 28 8.98 -27.48 2.18
C GLN A 28 10.48 -27.55 2.46
N ALA A 29 10.99 -26.55 3.19
CA ALA A 29 12.37 -26.57 3.64
C ALA A 29 12.59 -27.77 4.57
N LYS A 30 13.64 -28.55 4.30
CA LYS A 30 14.03 -29.73 5.07
C LYS A 30 15.49 -29.62 5.47
N ASN A 31 15.83 -30.13 6.65
CA ASN A 31 17.21 -30.23 7.09
C ASN A 31 18.02 -31.17 6.17
N TRP A 32 19.27 -30.82 5.90
CA TRP A 32 20.17 -31.65 5.09
C TRP A 32 20.80 -32.81 5.87
N LYS A 33 20.83 -32.72 7.20
CA LYS A 33 21.31 -33.78 8.10
C LYS A 33 20.12 -34.31 8.88
N ASN A 34 20.06 -35.62 9.10
CA ASN A 34 19.04 -36.27 9.92
C ASN A 34 19.68 -36.74 11.22
N PHE A 35 19.22 -36.22 12.35
CA PHE A 35 19.71 -36.64 13.67
C PHE A 35 18.77 -37.68 14.27
N SER A 36 19.33 -38.69 14.95
CA SER A 36 18.55 -39.58 15.80
C SER A 36 18.03 -38.84 17.03
N LYS A 37 16.93 -39.30 17.64
CA LYS A 37 16.35 -38.70 18.85
C LYS A 37 17.37 -38.54 19.98
N LYS A 38 18.32 -39.48 20.09
CA LYS A 38 19.41 -39.44 21.09
C LYS A 38 20.49 -38.41 20.76
N GLU A 39 20.73 -38.14 19.48
CA GLU A 39 21.70 -37.13 19.02
C GLU A 39 21.10 -35.73 19.15
N LEU A 40 19.80 -35.60 18.89
CA LEU A 40 19.06 -34.35 19.05
C LEU A 40 19.01 -33.85 20.49
N GLN A 41 19.04 -34.77 21.46
CA GLN A 41 19.11 -34.45 22.88
C GLN A 41 20.51 -34.00 23.33
N LYS A 42 21.56 -34.33 22.57
CA LYS A 42 22.94 -33.89 22.84
C LYS A 42 23.26 -32.50 22.28
N LEU A 43 22.43 -31.99 21.36
CA LEU A 43 22.58 -30.65 20.80
C LEU A 43 22.26 -29.58 21.83
N SER A 44 22.85 -28.40 21.67
CA SER A 44 22.47 -27.23 22.47
C SER A 44 21.01 -26.83 22.20
N GLN A 45 20.37 -26.15 23.17
CA GLN A 45 18.97 -25.70 23.05
C GLN A 45 18.71 -24.91 21.77
N LEU A 46 19.69 -24.08 21.35
CA LEU A 46 19.61 -23.23 20.16
C LEU A 46 19.77 -24.03 18.86
N GLU A 47 20.65 -25.04 18.83
CA GLU A 47 20.82 -25.91 17.66
C GLU A 47 19.61 -26.83 17.47
N ARG A 48 19.09 -27.36 18.58
CA ARG A 48 17.87 -28.16 18.59
C ARG A 48 16.66 -27.38 18.10
N SER A 49 16.52 -26.11 18.50
CA SER A 49 15.41 -25.26 18.03
C SER A 49 15.52 -24.95 16.53
N LYS A 50 16.72 -24.62 16.04
CA LYS A 50 16.99 -24.40 14.61
C LYS A 50 16.67 -25.64 13.77
N TYR A 51 17.04 -26.82 14.28
CA TYR A 51 16.75 -28.08 13.60
C TYR A 51 15.24 -28.38 13.56
N LEU A 52 14.55 -28.28 14.69
CA LEU A 52 13.10 -28.57 14.77
C LEU A 52 12.23 -27.62 13.93
N ALA A 53 12.72 -26.42 13.62
CA ALA A 53 12.00 -25.46 12.78
C ALA A 53 11.70 -25.97 11.35
N TYR A 54 12.50 -26.90 10.85
CA TYR A 54 12.36 -27.48 9.50
C TYR A 54 11.92 -28.95 9.50
N GLU A 55 11.65 -29.53 10.67
CA GLU A 55 11.04 -30.85 10.76
C GLU A 55 9.51 -30.75 10.70
N SER A 56 8.87 -31.75 10.09
CA SER A 56 7.42 -31.87 10.14
C SER A 56 6.96 -32.13 11.57
N ALA A 57 5.87 -31.49 11.98
CA ALA A 57 5.25 -31.74 13.28
C ALA A 57 4.97 -33.24 13.50
N PRO A 58 5.05 -33.74 14.76
CA PRO A 58 4.73 -35.12 15.09
C PRO A 58 3.33 -35.52 14.61
N LYS A 59 3.14 -36.80 14.24
CA LYS A 59 1.89 -37.32 13.67
C LYS A 59 0.68 -36.97 14.55
N ASP A 60 0.78 -37.17 15.86
CA ASP A 60 -0.28 -36.87 16.83
C ASP A 60 -0.68 -35.38 16.81
N CYS A 61 0.31 -34.49 16.65
CA CYS A 61 0.08 -33.04 16.55
C CYS A 61 -0.62 -32.69 15.23
N VAL A 62 -0.21 -33.31 14.12
CA VAL A 62 -0.86 -33.14 12.81
C VAL A 62 -2.30 -33.63 12.84
N GLU A 63 -2.54 -34.79 13.47
CA GLU A 63 -3.88 -35.36 13.65
C GLU A 63 -4.75 -34.46 14.52
N ALA A 64 -4.24 -33.98 15.67
CA ALA A 64 -4.94 -33.04 16.53
C ALA A 64 -5.28 -31.71 15.81
N MET A 65 -4.34 -31.15 15.07
CA MET A 65 -4.57 -29.95 14.25
C MET A 65 -5.63 -30.19 13.18
N SER A 66 -5.60 -31.37 12.53
CA SER A 66 -6.59 -31.74 11.51
C SER A 66 -7.99 -31.90 12.10
N ALA A 67 -8.11 -32.52 13.28
CA ALA A 67 -9.35 -32.69 14.01
C ALA A 67 -9.91 -31.33 14.47
N ALA A 68 -9.06 -30.44 14.98
CA ALA A 68 -9.47 -29.09 15.35
C ALA A 68 -9.98 -28.27 14.14
N ARG A 69 -9.27 -28.33 13.01
CA ARG A 69 -9.71 -27.69 11.76
C ARG A 69 -11.04 -28.27 11.26
N LYS A 70 -11.24 -29.58 11.37
CA LYS A 70 -12.49 -30.25 11.01
C LYS A 70 -13.66 -29.75 11.87
N ARG A 71 -13.49 -29.73 13.21
CA ARG A 71 -14.49 -29.19 14.15
C ARG A 71 -14.85 -27.74 13.83
N LEU A 72 -13.86 -26.89 13.53
CA LEU A 72 -14.10 -25.49 13.21
C LEU A 72 -14.87 -25.31 11.89
N LYS A 73 -14.57 -26.14 10.88
CA LYS A 73 -15.31 -26.18 9.62
C LYS A 73 -16.75 -26.65 9.82
N GLU A 74 -16.96 -27.69 10.63
CA GLU A 74 -18.28 -28.22 10.97
C GLU A 74 -19.12 -27.16 11.71
N LEU A 75 -18.56 -26.53 12.74
CA LEU A 75 -19.20 -25.41 13.46
C LEU A 75 -19.56 -24.26 12.51
N LYS A 76 -18.67 -23.90 11.59
CA LYS A 76 -18.95 -22.85 10.60
C LYS A 76 -20.09 -23.24 9.66
N LYS A 77 -20.15 -24.52 9.25
CA LYS A 77 -21.22 -25.06 8.41
C LYS A 77 -22.56 -25.07 9.16
N GLU A 78 -22.56 -25.50 10.41
CA GLU A 78 -23.75 -25.48 11.27
C GLU A 78 -24.27 -24.06 11.49
N LYS A 79 -23.38 -23.11 11.80
CA LYS A 79 -23.75 -21.70 11.92
C LYS A 79 -24.36 -21.17 10.62
N LYS A 80 -23.73 -21.45 9.48
CA LYS A 80 -24.24 -21.04 8.16
C LYS A 80 -25.59 -21.67 7.81
N MET A 81 -25.86 -22.90 8.26
CA MET A 81 -27.16 -23.57 8.07
C MET A 81 -28.25 -23.02 9.01
N ARG A 82 -27.87 -22.55 10.20
CA ARG A 82 -28.78 -21.93 11.17
C ARG A 82 -29.07 -20.46 10.87
N GLU A 83 -28.10 -19.75 10.28
CA GLU A 83 -28.26 -18.39 9.79
C GLU A 83 -29.19 -18.41 8.57
N GLN A 84 -30.37 -17.81 8.70
CA GLN A 84 -31.18 -17.50 7.53
C GLN A 84 -30.45 -16.47 6.66
N PRO A 85 -30.58 -16.53 5.32
CA PRO A 85 -30.04 -15.50 4.46
C PRO A 85 -30.61 -14.15 4.90
N LYS A 86 -29.72 -13.20 5.25
CA LYS A 86 -30.14 -11.85 5.62
C LYS A 86 -31.02 -11.25 4.51
N PRO A 87 -32.05 -10.47 4.87
CA PRO A 87 -32.85 -9.72 3.90
C PRO A 87 -31.93 -8.94 2.96
N MET A 88 -32.23 -8.98 1.65
CA MET A 88 -31.39 -8.36 0.63
C MET A 88 -31.19 -6.85 0.87
N GLU A 89 -32.19 -6.19 1.48
CA GLU A 89 -32.11 -4.78 1.89
C GLU A 89 -31.02 -4.54 2.95
N GLU A 90 -30.90 -5.40 3.97
CA GLU A 90 -29.86 -5.26 5.00
C GLU A 90 -28.45 -5.39 4.40
N VAL A 91 -28.27 -6.30 3.44
CA VAL A 91 -26.97 -6.50 2.77
C VAL A 91 -26.60 -5.26 1.96
N VAL A 92 -27.57 -4.65 1.27
CA VAL A 92 -27.35 -3.43 0.48
C VAL A 92 -27.02 -2.24 1.39
N GLU A 93 -27.67 -2.12 2.55
CA GLU A 93 -27.34 -1.07 3.53
C GLU A 93 -25.96 -1.29 4.17
N GLU A 94 -25.60 -2.53 4.53
CA GLU A 94 -24.26 -2.88 5.03
C GLU A 94 -23.15 -2.49 4.02
N ASP A 95 -23.38 -2.70 2.73
CA ASP A 95 -22.47 -2.31 1.67
C ASP A 95 -22.36 -0.79 1.54
N LYS A 96 -23.47 -0.06 1.63
CA LYS A 96 -23.48 1.42 1.63
C LYS A 96 -22.71 1.97 2.83
N HIS A 97 -22.95 1.42 4.02
CA HIS A 97 -22.24 1.80 5.24
C HIS A 97 -20.74 1.50 5.13
N THR A 98 -20.36 0.34 4.60
CA THR A 98 -18.95 -0.02 4.41
C THR A 98 -18.25 0.93 3.44
N LYS A 99 -18.90 1.29 2.34
CA LYS A 99 -18.38 2.28 1.38
C LYS A 99 -18.22 3.65 2.04
N LEU A 100 -19.22 4.10 2.80
CA LEU A 100 -19.18 5.37 3.51
C LEU A 100 -18.04 5.40 4.54
N ILE A 101 -17.89 4.35 5.34
CA ILE A 101 -16.79 4.20 6.31
C ILE A 101 -15.44 4.23 5.59
N GLY A 102 -15.32 3.55 4.45
CA GLY A 102 -14.10 3.57 3.63
C GLY A 102 -13.74 4.98 3.14
N GLN A 103 -14.74 5.73 2.65
CA GLN A 103 -14.56 7.11 2.21
C GLN A 103 -14.15 8.02 3.37
N LEU A 104 -14.82 7.92 4.52
CA LEU A 104 -14.51 8.72 5.71
C LEU A 104 -13.10 8.42 6.23
N LYS A 105 -12.70 7.15 6.30
CA LYS A 105 -11.33 6.75 6.70
C LYS A 105 -10.28 7.27 5.72
N ALA A 106 -10.56 7.23 4.41
CA ALA A 106 -9.65 7.77 3.41
C ALA A 106 -9.50 9.30 3.53
N ALA A 107 -10.60 10.01 3.77
CA ALA A 107 -10.60 11.45 4.02
C ALA A 107 -9.81 11.80 5.29
N GLU A 108 -10.01 11.06 6.37
CA GLU A 108 -9.27 11.23 7.62
C GLU A 108 -7.76 11.02 7.43
N ALA A 109 -7.36 9.92 6.78
CA ALA A 109 -5.96 9.62 6.51
C ALA A 109 -5.28 10.72 5.68
N ARG A 110 -5.96 11.22 4.65
CA ARG A 110 -5.50 12.37 3.85
C ARG A 110 -5.36 13.63 4.71
N ASN A 111 -6.34 13.92 5.57
CA ASN A 111 -6.28 15.09 6.44
C ASN A 111 -5.14 14.97 7.47
N ARG A 112 -4.93 13.79 8.06
CA ARG A 112 -3.81 13.53 8.97
C ARG A 112 -2.47 13.78 8.29
N LEU A 113 -2.29 13.25 7.08
CA LEU A 113 -1.06 13.44 6.29
C LEU A 113 -0.86 14.92 5.91
N ARG A 114 -1.93 15.62 5.54
CA ARG A 114 -1.90 17.07 5.30
C ARG A 114 -1.44 17.84 6.54
N LEU A 115 -2.03 17.56 7.71
CA LEU A 115 -1.67 18.22 8.96
C LEU A 115 -0.22 17.93 9.36
N MET A 116 0.25 16.70 9.20
CA MET A 116 1.65 16.35 9.46
C MET A 116 2.60 17.13 8.55
N ARG A 117 2.30 17.20 7.24
CA ARG A 117 3.10 18.00 6.29
C ARG A 117 3.10 19.49 6.65
N LEU A 118 1.94 20.03 7.03
CA LEU A 118 1.83 21.43 7.43
C LEU A 118 2.67 21.71 8.68
N ARG A 119 2.57 20.86 9.71
CA ARG A 119 3.38 20.97 10.94
C ARG A 119 4.87 20.87 10.63
N TYR A 120 5.28 19.91 9.82
CA TYR A 120 6.67 19.76 9.41
C TYR A 120 7.20 21.02 8.72
N ASN A 121 6.45 21.57 7.76
CA ASN A 121 6.85 22.78 7.05
C ASN A 121 6.95 23.98 8.00
N ASN A 122 5.99 24.15 8.89
CA ASN A 122 6.00 25.25 9.87
C ASN A 122 7.18 25.12 10.84
N ASN A 123 7.42 23.92 11.37
CA ASN A 123 8.54 23.67 12.30
C ASN A 123 9.88 23.90 11.59
N ARG A 124 10.05 23.35 10.39
CA ARG A 124 11.26 23.54 9.58
C ARG A 124 11.52 25.02 9.30
N ALA A 125 10.48 25.79 8.95
CA ALA A 125 10.62 27.22 8.73
C ALA A 125 11.03 27.96 10.03
N SER A 126 10.41 27.61 11.15
CA SER A 126 10.76 28.17 12.47
C SER A 126 12.19 27.83 12.88
N GLU A 127 12.64 26.58 12.68
CA GLU A 127 14.00 26.13 12.99
C GLU A 127 15.05 26.86 12.15
N VAL A 128 14.82 26.98 10.84
CA VAL A 128 15.73 27.71 9.95
C VAL A 128 15.82 29.18 10.34
N ASN A 129 14.68 29.82 10.64
CA ASN A 129 14.66 31.21 11.10
C ASN A 129 15.40 31.39 12.42
N HIS A 130 15.25 30.44 13.34
CA HIS A 130 15.98 30.43 14.61
C HIS A 130 17.49 30.26 14.40
N LEU A 131 17.91 29.36 13.50
CA LEU A 131 19.33 29.20 13.15
C LEU A 131 19.93 30.47 12.56
N ILE A 132 19.17 31.20 11.73
CA ILE A 132 19.59 32.50 11.17
C ILE A 132 19.70 33.55 12.27
N SER A 133 18.74 33.62 13.19
CA SER A 133 18.75 34.61 14.28
C SER A 133 19.84 34.37 15.32
N CYS A 134 20.24 33.12 15.53
CA CYS A 134 21.33 32.75 16.44
C CYS A 134 22.74 32.96 15.84
N GLN A 135 22.86 33.44 14.60
CA GLN A 135 24.19 33.68 14.03
C GLN A 135 24.91 34.83 14.76
N PRO A 136 26.23 34.69 15.03
CA PRO A 136 26.96 35.66 15.86
C PRO A 136 27.20 37.00 15.16
N THR A 137 27.06 37.08 13.83
CA THR A 137 27.19 38.34 13.08
C THR A 137 26.11 38.44 12.01
N ALA A 138 25.68 39.67 11.71
CA ALA A 138 24.69 39.95 10.66
C ALA A 138 25.14 39.42 9.28
N LEU A 139 26.43 39.54 8.95
CA LEU A 139 26.97 39.01 7.69
C LEU A 139 26.83 37.49 7.57
N LYS A 140 27.02 36.75 8.68
CA LYS A 140 26.81 35.28 8.71
C LYS A 140 25.32 34.93 8.60
N ALA A 141 24.44 35.69 9.26
CA ALA A 141 23.00 35.52 9.13
C ALA A 141 22.53 35.68 7.68
N VAL A 142 22.95 36.76 7.00
CA VAL A 142 22.61 37.02 5.60
C VAL A 142 23.16 35.95 4.66
N ARG A 143 24.42 35.52 4.86
CA ARG A 143 25.00 34.41 4.09
C ARG A 143 24.22 33.12 4.28
N LEU A 144 23.87 32.76 5.52
CA LEU A 144 23.08 31.57 5.80
C LEU A 144 21.70 31.66 5.14
N GLN A 145 21.02 32.81 5.24
CA GLN A 145 19.74 33.06 4.58
C GLN A 145 19.82 32.89 3.05
N SER A 146 20.92 33.34 2.42
CA SER A 146 21.10 33.19 0.96
C SER A 146 21.30 31.75 0.49
N LEU A 147 21.71 30.84 1.39
CA LEU A 147 21.84 29.41 1.11
C LEU A 147 20.54 28.65 1.31
N VAL A 148 19.56 29.24 2.00
CA VAL A 148 18.24 28.64 2.20
C VAL A 148 17.43 28.80 0.91
N PRO A 149 16.83 27.71 0.38
CA PRO A 149 15.94 27.82 -0.76
C PRO A 149 14.83 28.84 -0.48
N PRO A 150 14.54 29.78 -1.40
CA PRO A 150 13.45 30.71 -1.21
C PRO A 150 12.13 29.94 -1.09
N TYR A 151 11.35 30.22 -0.04
CA TYR A 151 10.00 29.69 0.09
C TYR A 151 9.16 30.32 -1.02
N THR A 152 8.89 29.57 -2.08
CA THR A 152 7.86 29.97 -3.02
C THR A 152 6.52 29.77 -2.33
N GLU A 153 5.87 30.89 -1.98
CA GLU A 153 4.46 30.82 -1.64
C GLU A 153 3.74 30.13 -2.80
N LYS A 154 2.88 29.17 -2.48
CA LYS A 154 2.08 28.52 -3.51
C LYS A 154 1.19 29.59 -4.12
N ILE A 155 1.53 30.02 -5.33
CA ILE A 155 0.67 30.90 -6.12
C ILE A 155 -0.64 30.14 -6.30
N HIS A 156 -1.66 30.55 -5.56
CA HIS A 156 -2.98 29.96 -5.67
C HIS A 156 -3.67 30.64 -6.84
N ILE A 157 -3.40 30.16 -8.04
CA ILE A 157 -4.16 30.56 -9.23
C ILE A 157 -5.57 30.04 -9.00
N ARG A 158 -6.49 30.93 -8.62
CA ARG A 158 -7.90 30.57 -8.52
C ARG A 158 -8.38 30.19 -9.89
N ASP A 159 -9.06 29.05 -9.96
CA ASP A 159 -9.82 28.67 -11.13
C ASP A 159 -10.99 29.64 -11.28
N LEU A 160 -10.91 30.52 -12.25
CA LEU A 160 -11.95 31.52 -12.52
C LEU A 160 -13.08 30.95 -13.39
N LEU A 161 -12.91 29.74 -13.94
CA LEU A 161 -13.87 29.13 -14.83
C LEU A 161 -15.01 28.47 -14.06
N GLY A 162 -16.23 28.90 -14.35
CA GLY A 162 -17.44 28.21 -13.92
C GLY A 162 -17.59 26.85 -14.61
N LYS A 163 -18.42 25.96 -14.02
CA LYS A 163 -18.66 24.61 -14.58
C LYS A 163 -19.13 24.64 -16.04
N ASN A 164 -20.00 25.59 -16.38
CA ASN A 164 -20.55 25.74 -17.73
C ASN A 164 -19.49 26.24 -18.72
N GLU A 165 -18.65 27.19 -18.29
CA GLU A 165 -17.56 27.73 -19.10
C GLU A 165 -16.50 26.66 -19.36
N ARG A 166 -16.17 25.86 -18.35
CA ARG A 166 -15.26 24.72 -18.48
C ARG A 166 -15.79 23.66 -19.45
N GLY A 167 -17.08 23.33 -19.37
CA GLY A 167 -17.72 22.41 -20.31
C GLY A 167 -17.65 22.94 -21.75
N ARG A 168 -17.93 24.23 -21.94
CA ARG A 168 -17.83 24.89 -23.25
C ARG A 168 -16.40 24.91 -23.78
N ILE A 169 -15.41 25.25 -22.95
CA ILE A 169 -14.00 25.26 -23.38
C ILE A 169 -13.53 23.86 -23.75
N ASN A 170 -13.91 22.84 -22.97
CA ASN A 170 -13.56 21.46 -23.31
C ASN A 170 -14.20 21.04 -24.64
N ALA A 171 -15.47 21.37 -24.87
CA ALA A 171 -16.13 21.11 -26.16
C ALA A 171 -15.39 21.81 -27.32
N LEU A 172 -14.98 23.06 -27.15
CA LEU A 172 -14.20 23.80 -28.15
C LEU A 172 -12.78 23.24 -28.36
N LEU A 173 -12.15 22.67 -27.32
CA LEU A 173 -10.84 22.03 -27.41
C LEU A 173 -10.91 20.64 -28.05
N GLU A 174 -12.02 19.93 -27.85
CA GLU A 174 -12.29 18.60 -28.39
C GLU A 174 -12.89 18.65 -29.81
N ASP A 175 -13.26 19.84 -30.31
CA ASP A 175 -13.71 20.06 -31.68
C ASP A 175 -12.54 20.01 -32.68
N GLU A 176 -12.08 18.79 -32.96
CA GLU A 176 -11.03 18.51 -33.95
C GLU A 176 -11.42 18.94 -35.38
N THR A 177 -12.73 18.98 -35.65
CA THR A 177 -13.31 19.31 -36.96
C THR A 177 -13.53 20.80 -37.19
N GLY A 178 -13.38 21.62 -36.15
CA GLY A 178 -13.61 23.07 -36.19
C GLY A 178 -15.05 23.47 -36.51
N LEU A 179 -16.04 22.61 -36.24
CA LEU A 179 -17.46 22.88 -36.54
C LEU A 179 -18.03 24.02 -35.70
N GLU A 180 -17.57 24.18 -34.46
CA GLU A 180 -17.99 25.24 -33.55
C GLU A 180 -17.11 26.51 -33.67
N THR A 181 -15.92 26.39 -34.27
CA THR A 181 -14.90 27.46 -34.29
C THR A 181 -14.70 28.12 -35.66
N SER A 182 -15.05 27.45 -36.76
CA SER A 182 -14.91 28.02 -38.09
C SER A 182 -16.01 29.06 -38.37
N ARG A 183 -15.60 30.32 -38.62
CA ARG A 183 -16.51 31.33 -39.16
C ARG A 183 -16.71 31.05 -40.64
N ILE A 184 -17.92 30.68 -41.04
CA ILE A 184 -18.34 30.73 -42.43
C ILE A 184 -18.39 32.21 -42.82
N LEU A 185 -17.35 32.68 -43.50
CA LEU A 185 -17.38 33.96 -44.19
C LEU A 185 -18.15 33.75 -45.49
N SER A 186 -19.43 34.11 -45.47
CA SER A 186 -20.27 34.24 -46.66
C SER A 186 -19.97 35.54 -47.41
#